data_AF-A0A0E9X054-F1
#
_entry.id   AF-A0A0E9X054-F1
#
_cell.length_a   1.000
_cell.length_b   1.000
_cell.length_c   1.000
_cell.angle_alpha   90.00
_cell.angle_beta   90.00
_cell.angle_gamma   90.00
#
_symmetry.space_group_name_H-M   'P 1'
#
loop_
_entity.id
_entity.type
_entity.pdbx_description
1 polymer ?
#
loop_
_entity_poly.entity_id
_entity_poly.type
_entity_poly.pdbx_seq_one_letter_code
_entity_poly.pdbx_strand_id
1 'polypeptide(L)'
;MDSFFKDEITSCMDSPDSEMVLYLMLRSVDRFYQQHSRYPGVYNYQVEEDIGQLKLCVNGLLQEYGLNVNVKDDYVHEFCRYGAAEPHTVASFLGGSAAQEAIKIITHQFVPFNNTFIYNAMSQTSATFQL
;
A
#
# COMPACT_ATOMS: atom_id res chain seq x y z
N MET A 1 -11.76 -4.36 12.72
CA MET A 1 -12.06 -4.11 11.30
C MET A 1 -13.49 -4.57 11.08
N ASP A 2 -14.37 -3.70 10.59
CA ASP A 2 -15.75 -4.10 10.29
C ASP A 2 -15.74 -5.22 9.24
N SER A 3 -16.66 -6.18 9.35
CA SER A 3 -16.72 -7.35 8.45
C SER A 3 -16.81 -6.95 6.98
N PHE A 4 -17.45 -5.82 6.70
CA PHE A 4 -17.59 -5.26 5.36
C PHE A 4 -16.24 -4.99 4.67
N PHE A 5 -15.31 -4.31 5.36
CA PHE A 5 -14.00 -3.98 4.79
C PHE A 5 -13.14 -5.22 4.55
N LYS A 6 -13.30 -6.22 5.42
CA LYS A 6 -12.64 -7.51 5.27
C LYS A 6 -13.09 -8.23 3.99
N ASP A 7 -14.40 -8.23 3.72
CA ASP A 7 -14.96 -8.86 2.53
C ASP A 7 -14.54 -8.12 1.26
N GLU A 8 -14.51 -6.78 1.28
CA GLU A 8 -14.03 -5.97 0.14
C GLU A 8 -12.55 -6.22 -0.16
N ILE A 9 -11.68 -6.19 0.87
CA ILE A 9 -10.25 -6.51 0.69
C ILE A 9 -10.06 -7.91 0.13
N THR A 10 -10.80 -8.90 0.65
CA THR A 10 -10.67 -10.29 0.20
C THR A 10 -11.10 -10.42 -1.27
N SER A 11 -12.21 -9.77 -1.66
CA SER A 11 -12.69 -9.78 -3.05
C SER A 11 -11.71 -9.09 -4.01
N CYS A 12 -11.12 -7.95 -3.63
CA CYS A 12 -10.13 -7.28 -4.47
C CYS A 12 -8.86 -8.13 -4.66
N MET A 13 -8.49 -8.91 -3.64
CA MET A 13 -7.32 -9.78 -3.65
C MET A 13 -7.51 -11.11 -4.41
N ASP A 14 -8.69 -11.39 -4.97
CA ASP A 14 -8.89 -12.51 -5.91
C ASP A 14 -8.01 -12.35 -7.17
N SER A 15 -7.74 -11.11 -7.56
CA SER A 15 -6.69 -10.78 -8.53
C SER A 15 -5.37 -10.52 -7.78
N PRO A 16 -4.34 -11.37 -7.94
CA PRO A 16 -3.11 -11.25 -7.17
C PRO A 16 -2.27 -10.01 -7.53
N ASP A 17 -2.60 -9.33 -8.62
CA ASP A 17 -1.94 -8.10 -9.09
C ASP A 17 -2.82 -6.85 -8.88
N SER A 18 -3.90 -6.95 -8.11
CA SER A 18 -4.74 -5.81 -7.71
C SER A 18 -3.94 -4.78 -6.92
N GLU A 19 -4.21 -3.49 -7.12
CA GLU A 19 -3.62 -2.40 -6.33
C GLU A 19 -3.88 -2.53 -4.82
N MET A 20 -4.88 -3.33 -4.41
CA MET A 20 -5.13 -3.68 -3.01
C MET A 20 -3.91 -4.31 -2.34
N VAL A 21 -3.06 -5.02 -3.08
CA VAL A 21 -1.82 -5.58 -2.52
C VAL A 21 -0.89 -4.48 -2.03
N LEU A 22 -0.85 -3.33 -2.70
CA LEU A 22 -0.02 -2.18 -2.31
C LEU A 22 -0.53 -1.57 -1.00
N TYR A 23 -1.84 -1.55 -0.78
CA TYR A 23 -2.41 -1.17 0.51
C TYR A 23 -1.93 -2.07 1.63
N LEU A 24 -2.07 -3.39 1.46
CA LEU A 24 -1.65 -4.37 2.47
C LEU A 24 -0.14 -4.28 2.75
N MET A 25 0.66 -4.04 1.71
CA MET A 25 2.10 -3.83 1.83
C MET A 25 2.42 -2.54 2.59
N LEU A 26 1.78 -1.40 2.29
CA LEU A 26 1.97 -0.16 3.05
C LEU A 26 1.64 -0.34 4.53
N ARG A 27 0.53 -1.02 4.85
CA ARG A 27 0.18 -1.35 6.24
C ARG A 27 1.20 -2.27 6.92
N SER A 28 1.79 -3.18 6.15
CA SER A 28 2.84 -4.09 6.65
C SER A 28 4.18 -3.34 6.87
N VAL A 29 4.48 -2.34 6.04
CA VAL A 29 5.63 -1.44 6.22
C VAL A 29 5.47 -0.55 7.45
N ASP A 30 4.27 -0.05 7.72
CA ASP A 30 4.00 0.69 8.97
C ASP A 30 4.21 -0.20 10.20
N ARG A 31 3.76 -1.45 10.15
CA ARG A 31 4.03 -2.45 11.20
C ARG A 31 5.53 -2.72 11.36
N PHE A 32 6.24 -2.86 10.26
CA PHE A 32 7.70 -3.00 10.27
C PHE A 32 8.35 -1.80 10.96
N TYR A 33 7.94 -0.58 10.62
CA TYR A 33 8.46 0.64 11.25
C TYR A 33 8.20 0.66 12.75
N GLN A 34 7.01 0.25 13.20
CA GLN A 34 6.70 0.15 14.64
C GLN A 34 7.59 -0.85 15.38
N GLN A 35 8.01 -1.94 14.72
CA GLN A 35 8.84 -2.99 15.34
C GLN A 35 10.33 -2.66 15.30
N HIS A 36 10.81 -2.02 14.23
CA HIS A 36 12.25 -1.83 13.98
C HIS A 36 12.69 -0.37 14.08
N SER A 37 11.77 0.58 14.25
CA SER A 37 12.03 2.04 14.26
C SER A 37 12.76 2.56 13.02
N ARG A 38 12.60 1.87 11.89
CA ARG A 38 13.15 2.22 10.57
C ARG A 38 12.29 1.59 9.48
N TYR A 39 12.39 2.10 8.27
CA TYR A 39 11.75 1.48 7.10
C TYR A 39 12.59 0.31 6.53
N PRO A 40 11.96 -0.65 5.82
CA PRO A 40 12.69 -1.75 5.19
C PRO A 40 13.52 -1.27 4.00
N GLY A 41 14.73 -1.80 3.88
CA GLY A 41 15.61 -1.66 2.71
C GLY A 41 16.16 -0.26 2.45
N VAL A 42 16.18 0.64 3.45
CA VAL A 42 16.70 2.02 3.30
C VAL A 42 18.17 2.02 2.84
N TYR A 43 18.98 1.08 3.33
CA TYR A 43 20.35 0.89 2.89
C TYR A 43 20.52 -0.45 2.16
N ASN A 44 21.35 -0.49 1.12
CA ASN A 44 21.56 -1.67 0.28
C ASN A 44 21.93 -2.95 1.06
N TYR A 45 22.67 -2.82 2.17
CA TYR A 45 23.07 -3.98 2.97
C TYR A 45 21.94 -4.55 3.85
N GLN A 46 20.83 -3.83 4.01
CA GLN A 46 19.67 -4.24 4.82
C GLN A 46 18.64 -5.03 4.03
N VAL A 47 18.62 -4.88 2.70
CA VAL A 47 17.55 -5.40 1.82
C VAL A 47 17.30 -6.89 2.03
N GLU A 48 18.35 -7.72 1.99
CA GLU A 48 18.23 -9.18 2.15
C GLU A 48 17.67 -9.59 3.53
N GLU A 49 18.11 -8.94 4.60
CA GLU A 49 17.62 -9.20 5.96
C GLU A 49 16.16 -8.75 6.12
N ASP A 50 15.85 -7.56 5.59
CA ASP A 50 14.55 -6.92 5.73
C ASP A 50 13.44 -7.62 4.96
N ILE A 51 13.76 -8.32 3.86
CA ILE A 51 12.78 -9.14 3.13
C ILE A 51 12.14 -10.16 4.08
N GLY A 52 12.94 -10.85 4.88
CA GLY A 52 12.44 -11.84 5.84
C GLY A 52 11.58 -11.19 6.93
N GLN A 53 12.05 -10.08 7.49
CA GLN A 53 11.37 -9.35 8.56
C GLN A 53 10.05 -8.71 8.08
N LEU A 54 10.03 -8.14 6.87
CA LEU A 54 8.82 -7.59 6.26
C LEU A 54 7.81 -8.69 5.95
N LYS A 55 8.26 -9.87 5.49
CA LYS A 55 7.36 -11.02 5.28
C LYS A 55 6.68 -11.48 6.59
N LEU A 56 7.39 -11.43 7.71
CA LEU A 56 6.79 -11.68 9.02
C LEU A 56 5.73 -10.62 9.38
N CYS A 57 5.98 -9.36 9.07
CA CYS A 57 5.01 -8.28 9.27
C CYS A 57 3.75 -8.47 8.42
N VAL A 58 3.91 -8.86 7.15
CA VAL A 58 2.79 -9.18 6.24
C VAL A 58 1.95 -10.31 6.82
N ASN A 59 2.57 -11.45 7.15
CA ASN A 59 1.85 -12.60 7.70
C ASN A 59 1.15 -12.29 9.02
N GLY A 60 1.81 -11.53 9.91
CA GLY A 60 1.24 -11.09 11.17
C GLY A 60 0.01 -10.18 10.97
N LEU A 61 0.05 -9.29 9.98
CA LEU A 61 -1.06 -8.41 9.63
C LEU A 61 -2.25 -9.19 9.05
N LEU A 62 -1.98 -10.12 8.13
CA LEU A 62 -3.02 -10.97 7.55
C LEU A 62 -3.70 -11.83 8.62
N GLN A 63 -2.93 -12.40 9.56
CA GLN A 63 -3.46 -13.19 10.66
C GLN A 63 -4.28 -12.34 11.64
N GLU A 64 -3.81 -11.15 11.99
CA GLU A 64 -4.48 -10.23 12.92
C GLU A 64 -5.85 -9.77 12.41
N TYR A 65 -5.95 -9.48 11.11
CA TYR A 65 -7.23 -9.12 10.48
C TYR A 65 -8.02 -10.33 9.95
N GLY A 66 -7.48 -11.54 10.10
CA GLY A 66 -8.07 -12.79 9.62
C GLY A 66 -8.31 -12.81 8.11
N LEU A 67 -7.45 -12.14 7.34
CA LEU A 67 -7.49 -12.05 5.88
C LEU A 67 -6.85 -13.31 5.28
N ASN A 68 -7.65 -14.12 4.58
CA ASN A 68 -7.18 -15.34 3.91
C ASN A 68 -6.75 -15.04 2.46
N VAL A 69 -5.83 -14.10 2.30
CA VAL A 69 -5.31 -13.66 1.00
C VAL A 69 -3.84 -14.01 0.87
N ASN A 70 -3.37 -14.21 -0.36
CA ASN A 70 -1.96 -14.50 -0.62
C ASN A 70 -1.28 -13.28 -1.23
N VAL A 71 -0.20 -12.80 -0.59
CA VAL A 71 0.65 -11.73 -1.12
C VAL A 71 1.87 -12.39 -1.75
N LYS A 72 2.12 -12.11 -3.04
CA LYS A 72 3.30 -12.64 -3.75
C LYS A 72 4.58 -12.12 -3.08
N ASP A 73 5.57 -12.99 -2.94
CA ASP A 73 6.89 -12.63 -2.41
C ASP A 73 7.54 -11.49 -3.21
N ASP A 74 7.28 -11.41 -4.52
CA ASP A 74 7.76 -10.32 -5.39
C ASP A 74 7.42 -8.94 -4.84
N TYR A 75 6.23 -8.74 -4.26
CA TYR A 75 5.87 -7.45 -3.64
C TYR A 75 6.67 -7.19 -2.37
N VAL A 76 6.99 -8.21 -1.58
CA VAL A 76 7.82 -8.05 -0.37
C VAL A 76 9.24 -7.63 -0.76
N HIS A 77 9.81 -8.29 -1.77
CA HIS A 77 11.10 -7.92 -2.34
C HIS A 77 11.08 -6.48 -2.88
N GLU A 78 10.03 -6.13 -3.62
CA GLU A 78 9.90 -4.82 -4.26
C GLU A 78 9.76 -3.68 -3.24
N PHE A 79 9.02 -3.87 -2.15
CA PHE A 79 8.91 -2.86 -1.09
C PHE A 79 10.21 -2.67 -0.31
N CYS A 80 11.02 -3.72 -0.14
CA CYS A 80 12.39 -3.56 0.38
C CYS A 80 13.28 -2.83 -0.63
N ARG A 81 13.14 -3.12 -1.94
CA ARG A 81 13.88 -2.43 -3.00
C ARG A 81 13.58 -0.93 -3.05
N TYR A 82 12.36 -0.51 -2.72
CA TYR A 82 12.01 0.91 -2.66
C TYR A 82 12.80 1.68 -1.61
N GLY A 83 13.18 1.06 -0.49
CA GLY A 83 13.94 1.69 0.58
C GLY A 83 13.30 2.96 1.14
N ALA A 84 11.96 3.03 1.15
CA ALA A 84 11.18 4.23 1.50
C ALA A 84 11.57 5.50 0.71
N ALA A 85 12.05 5.34 -0.52
CA ALA A 85 12.32 6.46 -1.41
C ALA A 85 11.02 7.18 -1.83
N GLU A 86 11.15 8.47 -2.15
CA GLU A 86 10.07 9.31 -2.70
C GLU A 86 10.44 9.79 -4.11
N PRO A 87 10.16 9.00 -5.17
CA PRO A 87 10.49 9.38 -6.54
C PRO A 87 9.69 10.61 -6.98
N HIS A 88 10.37 11.62 -7.52
CA HIS A 88 9.77 12.89 -7.91
C HIS A 88 8.56 12.75 -8.86
N THR A 89 8.62 11.81 -9.80
CA THR A 89 7.53 11.57 -10.77
C THR A 89 6.27 11.00 -10.11
N VAL A 90 6.43 10.12 -9.12
CA VAL A 90 5.33 9.55 -8.32
C VAL A 90 4.72 10.62 -7.42
N ALA A 91 5.58 11.39 -6.74
CA ALA A 91 5.14 12.52 -5.91
C ALA A 91 4.40 13.59 -6.73
N SER A 92 4.86 13.88 -7.96
CA SER A 92 4.21 14.83 -8.86
C SER A 92 2.83 14.37 -9.31
N PHE A 93 2.68 13.08 -9.62
CA PHE A 93 1.37 12.49 -9.95
C PHE A 93 0.41 12.61 -8.77
N LEU A 94 0.83 12.15 -7.59
CA LEU A 94 0.01 12.22 -6.37
C LEU A 94 -0.32 13.66 -5.98
N GLY A 95 0.62 14.60 -6.14
CA GLY A 95 0.42 16.01 -5.88
C GLY A 95 -0.68 16.62 -6.78
N GLY A 96 -0.70 16.25 -8.06
CA GLY A 96 -1.76 16.68 -8.99
C GLY A 96 -3.14 16.12 -8.60
N SER A 97 -3.22 14.82 -8.32
CA SER A 97 -4.46 14.18 -7.89
C SER A 97 -4.98 14.75 -6.57
N ALA A 98 -4.12 14.89 -5.55
CA ALA A 98 -4.48 15.41 -4.25
C ALA A 98 -4.88 16.90 -4.30
N ALA A 99 -4.17 17.72 -5.08
CA ALA A 99 -4.52 19.13 -5.24
C ALA A 99 -5.90 19.29 -5.88
N GLN A 100 -6.22 18.49 -6.89
CA GLN A 100 -7.53 18.55 -7.53
C GLN A 100 -8.65 18.16 -6.55
N GLU A 101 -8.43 17.17 -5.71
CA GLU A 101 -9.42 16.71 -4.72
C GLU A 101 -9.64 17.76 -3.63
N ALA A 102 -8.59 18.46 -3.21
CA ALA A 102 -8.72 19.62 -2.34
C ALA A 102 -9.58 20.72 -3.00
N ILE A 103 -9.38 21.01 -4.30
CA ILE A 103 -10.22 21.97 -5.04
C ILE A 103 -11.68 21.53 -5.05
N LYS A 104 -11.96 20.24 -5.29
CA LYS A 104 -13.34 19.70 -5.27
C LYS A 104 -14.02 19.97 -3.93
N ILE A 105 -13.32 19.70 -2.83
CA ILE A 105 -13.83 19.91 -1.46
C ILE A 105 -14.09 21.39 -1.20
N ILE A 106 -13.11 22.26 -1.50
CA ILE A 106 -13.18 23.70 -1.22
C ILE A 106 -14.29 24.37 -2.03
N THR A 107 -14.43 24.02 -3.30
CA THR A 107 -15.39 24.66 -4.21
C THR A 107 -16.79 24.06 -4.11
N HIS A 108 -16.93 22.89 -3.48
CA HIS A 108 -18.12 22.05 -3.57
C HIS A 108 -18.54 21.76 -5.02
N GLN A 109 -17.56 21.71 -5.94
CA GLN A 109 -17.76 21.37 -7.34
C GLN A 109 -17.12 20.02 -7.63
N PHE A 110 -17.76 19.24 -8.52
CA PHE A 110 -17.41 17.86 -8.83
C PHE A 110 -17.57 16.89 -7.63
N VAL A 111 -17.30 15.60 -7.87
CA VAL A 111 -17.43 14.54 -6.87
C VAL A 111 -16.03 14.07 -6.45
N PRO A 112 -15.66 14.14 -5.16
CA PRO A 112 -14.42 13.57 -4.64
C PRO A 112 -14.38 12.05 -4.75
N PHE A 113 -13.18 11.47 -4.75
CA PHE A 113 -13.06 10.01 -4.61
C PHE A 113 -13.65 9.55 -3.27
N ASN A 114 -14.20 8.33 -3.26
CA ASN A 114 -14.72 7.75 -2.04
C ASN A 114 -13.58 6.99 -1.33
N ASN A 115 -13.06 7.59 -0.25
CA ASN A 115 -12.13 6.99 0.70
C ASN A 115 -10.66 6.84 0.22
N THR A 116 -10.24 5.70 -0.33
CA THR A 116 -8.81 5.41 -0.58
C THR A 116 -8.50 5.29 -2.07
N PHE A 117 -7.61 6.14 -2.58
CA PHE A 117 -7.07 6.06 -3.94
C PHE A 117 -5.64 5.51 -3.92
N ILE A 118 -5.36 4.48 -4.72
CA ILE A 118 -4.04 3.85 -4.82
C ILE A 118 -3.54 3.96 -6.26
N TYR A 119 -2.31 4.44 -6.39
CA TYR A 119 -1.61 4.54 -7.66
C TYR A 119 -0.41 3.58 -7.69
N ASN A 120 -0.40 2.67 -8.67
CA ASN A 120 0.72 1.80 -8.98
C ASN A 120 1.54 2.40 -10.13
N ALA A 121 2.65 3.06 -9.79
CA ALA A 121 3.54 3.65 -10.78
C ALA A 121 4.29 2.61 -11.63
N MET A 122 4.43 1.36 -11.16
CA MET A 122 5.14 0.31 -11.91
C MET A 122 4.38 -0.12 -13.15
N SER A 123 3.05 -0.32 -13.01
CA SER A 123 2.14 -0.71 -14.10
C SER A 123 1.38 0.47 -14.70
N GLN A 124 1.51 1.67 -14.14
CA GLN A 124 0.74 2.86 -14.50
C GLN A 124 -0.77 2.66 -14.37
N THR A 125 -1.20 1.90 -13.36
CA THR A 125 -2.60 1.63 -13.04
C THR A 125 -2.99 2.26 -11.72
N SER A 126 -4.29 2.42 -11.48
CA SER A 126 -4.81 2.97 -10.22
C SER A 126 -6.20 2.45 -9.94
N ALA A 127 -6.55 2.38 -8.66
CA ALA A 127 -7.87 1.95 -8.21
C ALA A 127 -8.32 2.78 -6.99
N THR A 128 -9.64 2.86 -6.80
CA THR A 128 -10.24 3.48 -5.61
C THR A 128 -11.01 2.41 -4.84
N PHE A 129 -10.84 2.38 -3.52
CA PHE A 129 -11.39 1.37 -2.62
C PHE A 129 -12.12 2.01 -1.44
N GLN A 130 -13.18 1.36 -0.97
CA GLN A 130 -13.96 1.79 0.19
C GLN A 130 -13.57 0.96 1.43
N LEU A 131 -12.44 1.32 2.03
CA LEU A 131 -11.79 0.66 3.17
C LEU A 131 -12.21 1.11 4.59
#